data_AF-A0A9E5US16-F1
#
_entry.id   AF-A0A9E5US16-F1
#
_cell.length_a   1.000
_cell.length_b   1.000
_cell.length_c   1.000
_cell.angle_alpha   90.00
_cell.angle_beta   90.00
_cell.angle_gamma   90.00
#
_symmetry.space_group_name_H-M   'P 1'
#
loop_
_entity.id
_entity.type
_entity.pdbx_description
1 polymer ?
#
loop_
_entity_poly.entity_id
_entity_poly.type
_entity_poly.pdbx_seq_one_letter_code
_entity_poly.pdbx_strand_id
1 'polypeptide(L)'
;MSSVRAWLNHYALVLLAMVGSFSFHGALLWSGSYRNTYDAYVHIFFADHYARGWFELWEPRWYTGFTMASYPPLTHQLTALISLLSTLPTGYITVMLFSAVFTTLGVYRFSRLWVAHRPASYAALLVVFSTSVAEVAHVLGSCPRSLCWALC
;
A
#
# COMPACT_ATOMS: atom_id res chain seq x y z
N MET A 1 32.62 -7.63 10.43
CA MET A 1 31.90 -6.34 10.67
C MET A 1 32.04 -5.33 9.52
N SER A 2 33.10 -5.37 8.70
CA SER A 2 33.29 -4.48 7.55
C SER A 2 32.27 -4.66 6.41
N SER A 3 31.87 -5.91 6.11
CA SER A 3 30.95 -6.22 5.01
C SER A 3 29.54 -5.63 5.19
N VAL A 4 29.01 -5.63 6.41
CA VAL A 4 27.67 -5.11 6.70
C VAL A 4 27.63 -3.59 6.55
N ARG A 5 28.67 -2.89 7.02
CA ARG A 5 28.79 -1.44 6.88
C ARG A 5 28.91 -1.01 5.41
N ALA A 6 29.65 -1.76 4.60
CA ALA A 6 29.75 -1.51 3.17
C ALA A 6 28.40 -1.69 2.46
N TRP A 7 27.65 -2.75 2.81
CA TRP A 7 26.30 -2.97 2.28
C TRP A 7 25.33 -1.84 2.68
N LEU A 8 25.32 -1.47 3.96
CA LEU A 8 24.48 -0.37 4.46
C LEU A 8 24.81 0.94 3.76
N ASN A 9 26.08 1.27 3.58
CA ASN A 9 26.48 2.49 2.87
C ASN A 9 26.08 2.46 1.38
N HIS A 10 26.10 1.27 0.75
CA HIS A 10 25.63 1.12 -0.62
C HIS A 10 24.13 1.39 -0.69
N TYR A 11 23.31 0.70 0.11
CA TYR A 11 21.85 0.80 0.04
C TYR A 11 21.23 1.92 0.90
N ALA A 12 22.04 2.77 1.54
CA ALA A 12 21.60 3.79 2.50
C ALA A 12 20.46 4.66 1.96
N LEU A 13 20.54 5.09 0.71
CA LEU A 13 19.53 5.94 0.08
C LEU A 13 18.20 5.20 -0.16
N VAL A 14 18.25 3.91 -0.50
CA VAL A 14 17.06 3.09 -0.70
C VAL A 14 16.39 2.80 0.64
N LEU A 15 17.19 2.48 1.67
CA LEU A 15 16.69 2.30 3.03
C LEU A 15 16.06 3.60 3.55
N LEU A 16 16.70 4.74 3.29
CA LEU A 16 16.15 6.06 3.61
C LEU A 16 14.81 6.30 2.89
N ALA A 17 14.69 5.93 1.61
CA ALA A 17 13.43 6.04 0.88
C ALA A 17 12.34 5.13 1.45
N MET A 18 12.65 3.88 1.80
CA MET A 18 11.68 2.95 2.39
C MET A 18 11.22 3.42 3.78
N VAL A 19 12.14 3.86 4.64
CA VAL A 19 11.82 4.44 5.94
C VAL A 19 11.03 5.74 5.77
N GLY A 20 11.43 6.60 4.83
CA GLY A 20 10.72 7.82 4.48
C GLY A 20 9.27 7.55 4.04
N SER A 21 9.07 6.56 3.17
CA SER A 21 7.75 6.10 2.73
C SER A 21 6.91 5.60 3.90
N PHE A 22 7.49 4.73 4.73
CA PHE A 22 6.83 4.20 5.92
C PHE A 22 6.44 5.31 6.90
N SER A 23 7.36 6.23 7.21
CA SER A 23 7.11 7.31 8.17
C SER A 23 6.16 8.37 7.63
N PHE A 24 6.33 8.83 6.40
CA PHE A 24 5.51 9.90 5.80
C PHE A 24 4.08 9.43 5.55
N HIS A 25 3.91 8.36 4.75
CA HIS A 25 2.57 7.84 4.46
C HIS A 25 1.94 7.20 5.70
N GLY A 26 2.72 6.53 6.54
CA GLY A 26 2.24 5.95 7.79
C GLY A 26 1.71 7.00 8.76
N ALA A 27 2.42 8.11 8.97
CA ALA A 27 1.94 9.19 9.84
C ALA A 27 0.65 9.84 9.31
N LEU A 28 0.53 10.04 7.99
CA LEU A 28 -0.67 10.56 7.36
C LEU A 28 -1.86 9.59 7.50
N LEU A 29 -1.65 8.31 7.20
CA LEU A 29 -2.71 7.30 7.33
C LEU A 29 -3.16 7.14 8.78
N TRP A 30 -2.22 7.10 9.73
CA TRP A 30 -2.51 6.94 11.15
C TRP A 30 -3.16 8.18 11.78
N SER A 31 -2.82 9.38 11.29
CA SER A 31 -3.53 10.62 11.67
C SER A 31 -4.95 10.71 11.08
N GLY A 32 -5.34 9.73 10.25
CA GLY A 32 -6.70 9.57 9.77
C GLY A 32 -6.95 10.12 8.36
N SER A 33 -5.90 10.37 7.56
CA SER A 33 -6.07 10.87 6.19
C SER A 33 -7.05 10.00 5.36
N TYR A 34 -7.04 8.68 5.59
CA TYR A 34 -7.89 7.73 4.87
C TYR A 34 -9.40 8.02 5.04
N ARG A 35 -9.80 8.66 6.14
CA ARG A 35 -11.21 8.93 6.47
C ARG A 35 -11.88 9.94 5.54
N ASN A 36 -11.08 10.78 4.89
CA ASN A 36 -11.55 11.82 3.97
C ASN A 36 -11.26 11.45 2.51
N THR A 37 -11.01 10.17 2.23
CA THR A 37 -10.76 9.68 0.87
C THR A 37 -12.04 9.22 0.19
N TYR A 38 -12.01 9.18 -1.13
CA TYR A 38 -13.15 8.79 -1.95
C TYR A 38 -13.58 7.32 -1.72
N ASP A 39 -12.63 6.37 -1.74
CA ASP A 39 -12.93 4.93 -1.79
C ASP A 39 -12.53 4.12 -0.54
N ALA A 40 -11.88 4.70 0.48
CA ALA A 40 -11.37 3.89 1.60
C ALA A 40 -12.47 3.09 2.31
N TYR A 41 -13.63 3.71 2.59
CA TYR A 41 -14.73 3.01 3.26
C TYR A 41 -15.34 1.90 2.41
N VAL A 42 -15.32 2.05 1.07
CA VAL A 42 -15.74 0.99 0.15
C VAL A 42 -14.83 -0.23 0.29
N HIS A 43 -13.52 -0.02 0.30
CA HIS A 43 -12.56 -1.11 0.48
C HIS A 43 -12.61 -1.74 1.88
N ILE A 44 -12.83 -0.94 2.93
CA ILE A 44 -13.03 -1.44 4.29
C ILE A 44 -14.32 -2.29 4.37
N PHE A 45 -15.39 -1.84 3.72
CA PHE A 45 -16.66 -2.57 3.66
C PHE A 45 -16.52 -3.89 2.89
N PHE A 46 -15.81 -3.91 1.75
CA PHE A 46 -15.53 -5.16 1.04
C PHE A 46 -14.59 -6.07 1.82
N ALA A 47 -13.68 -5.55 2.64
CA ALA A 47 -12.91 -6.39 3.55
C ALA A 47 -13.80 -7.06 4.62
N ASP A 48 -14.81 -6.36 5.14
CA ASP A 48 -15.81 -6.93 6.05
C ASP A 48 -16.61 -8.07 5.42
N HIS A 49 -16.83 -8.04 4.10
CA HIS A 49 -17.41 -9.17 3.38
C HIS A 49 -16.56 -10.44 3.55
N TYR A 50 -15.26 -10.36 3.20
CA TYR A 50 -14.34 -11.49 3.32
C TYR A 50 -14.11 -11.94 4.76
N ALA A 51 -14.21 -11.02 5.73
CA ALA A 51 -14.11 -11.37 7.15
C ALA A 51 -15.27 -12.25 7.64
N ARG A 52 -16.46 -12.14 7.02
CA ARG A 52 -17.66 -12.92 7.39
C ARG A 52 -17.85 -14.16 6.52
N GLY A 53 -17.44 -14.11 5.26
CA GLY A 53 -17.56 -15.20 4.30
C GLY A 53 -16.43 -15.13 3.28
N TRP A 54 -15.37 -15.90 3.50
CA TRP A 54 -14.16 -15.82 2.67
C TRP A 54 -14.38 -16.21 1.20
N PHE A 55 -15.29 -17.16 0.97
CA PHE A 55 -15.65 -17.68 -0.35
C PHE A 55 -17.04 -17.25 -0.81
N GLU A 56 -17.69 -16.36 -0.05
CA GLU A 56 -18.93 -15.75 -0.51
C GLU A 56 -18.60 -14.80 -1.66
N LEU A 57 -19.43 -14.83 -2.69
CA LEU A 57 -19.25 -13.96 -3.86
C LEU A 57 -20.34 -12.89 -3.93
N TRP A 58 -21.29 -12.87 -2.99
CA TRP A 58 -22.45 -12.01 -3.02
C TRP A 58 -22.60 -11.20 -1.73
N GLU A 59 -22.56 -9.87 -1.85
CA GLU A 59 -22.79 -8.96 -0.73
C GLU A 59 -24.16 -8.29 -0.82
N PRO A 60 -25.14 -8.73 -0.02
CA PRO A 60 -26.49 -8.18 -0.07
C PRO A 60 -26.57 -6.75 0.47
N ARG A 61 -25.62 -6.30 1.30
CA ARG A 61 -25.66 -4.96 1.93
C ARG A 61 -25.18 -3.84 0.99
N TRP A 62 -24.61 -4.18 -0.17
CA TRP A 62 -24.13 -3.20 -1.14
C TRP A 62 -25.24 -2.87 -2.13
N TYR A 63 -25.87 -1.71 -1.98
CA TYR A 63 -27.06 -1.31 -2.73
C TYR A 63 -28.18 -2.37 -2.66
N THR A 64 -28.35 -3.17 -3.71
CA THR A 64 -29.33 -4.26 -3.83
C THR A 64 -28.68 -5.64 -3.96
N GLY A 65 -27.39 -5.74 -3.65
CA GLY A 65 -26.57 -6.90 -3.93
C GLY A 65 -25.46 -6.60 -4.92
N PHE A 66 -24.26 -7.11 -4.61
CA PHE A 66 -23.07 -6.91 -5.42
C PHE A 66 -22.22 -8.17 -5.49
N THR A 67 -21.70 -8.45 -6.68
CA THR A 67 -20.77 -9.56 -6.89
C THR A 67 -19.35 -9.15 -6.53
N MET A 68 -18.76 -9.82 -5.54
CA MET A 68 -17.38 -9.56 -5.10
C MET A 68 -16.33 -9.93 -6.14
N ALA A 69 -16.69 -10.79 -7.11
CA ALA A 69 -15.81 -11.13 -8.22
C ALA A 69 -15.55 -9.94 -9.18
N SER A 70 -16.34 -8.86 -9.10
CA SER A 70 -16.14 -7.66 -9.92
C SER A 70 -14.98 -6.76 -9.43
N TYR A 71 -14.44 -6.98 -8.24
CA TYR A 71 -13.25 -6.28 -7.75
C TYR A 71 -12.07 -7.25 -7.55
N PRO A 72 -10.82 -6.83 -7.81
CA PRO A 72 -9.64 -7.62 -7.46
C PRO A 72 -9.61 -7.91 -5.95
N PRO A 73 -9.70 -9.18 -5.52
CA PRO A 73 -10.07 -9.52 -4.14
C PRO A 73 -8.90 -9.38 -3.16
N LEU A 74 -7.66 -9.44 -3.65
CA LEU A 74 -6.46 -9.59 -2.80
C LEU A 74 -6.34 -8.50 -1.74
N THR A 75 -6.63 -7.25 -2.09
CA THR A 75 -6.56 -6.13 -1.13
C THR A 75 -7.57 -6.28 0.00
N HIS A 76 -8.79 -6.70 -0.32
CA HIS A 76 -9.85 -6.89 0.67
C HIS A 76 -9.57 -8.12 1.54
N GLN A 77 -9.09 -9.19 0.92
CA GLN A 77 -8.67 -10.41 1.61
C GLN A 77 -7.51 -10.16 2.58
N LEU A 78 -6.46 -9.44 2.15
CA LEU A 78 -5.35 -9.06 3.05
C LEU A 78 -5.83 -8.15 4.19
N THR A 79 -6.71 -7.20 3.88
CA THR A 79 -7.30 -6.31 4.90
C THR A 79 -8.10 -7.12 5.92
N ALA A 80 -8.93 -8.06 5.46
CA ALA A 80 -9.70 -8.96 6.30
C ALA A 80 -8.79 -9.84 7.18
N LEU A 81 -7.73 -10.44 6.61
CA LEU A 81 -6.77 -11.26 7.37
C LEU A 81 -6.05 -10.45 8.46
N ILE A 82 -5.56 -9.25 8.14
CA ILE A 82 -4.87 -8.41 9.13
C ILE A 82 -5.85 -7.91 10.20
N SER A 83 -7.12 -7.69 9.82
CA SER A 83 -8.16 -7.27 10.77
C SER A 83 -8.44 -8.31 11.85
N LEU A 84 -8.13 -9.59 11.62
CA LEU A 84 -8.23 -10.65 12.64
C LEU A 84 -7.36 -10.39 13.87
N LEU A 85 -6.28 -9.63 13.71
CA LEU A 85 -5.36 -9.25 14.80
C LEU A 85 -5.72 -7.91 15.44
N SER A 86 -6.61 -7.13 14.81
CA SER A 86 -6.88 -5.75 15.21
C SER A 86 -8.30 -5.32 14.82
N THR A 87 -8.44 -4.45 13.82
CA THR A 87 -9.71 -3.93 13.30
C THR A 87 -9.63 -3.79 11.78
N LEU A 88 -10.78 -3.66 11.10
CA LEU A 88 -10.80 -3.46 9.64
C LEU A 88 -10.09 -2.17 9.21
N PRO A 89 -10.28 -0.99 9.86
CA PRO A 89 -9.55 0.22 9.49
C PRO A 89 -8.04 0.08 9.67
N THR A 90 -7.58 -0.56 10.75
CA THR A 90 -6.14 -0.80 10.95
C THR A 90 -5.60 -1.76 9.90
N GLY A 91 -6.34 -2.81 9.53
CA GLY A 91 -6.01 -3.68 8.41
C GLY A 91 -5.82 -2.90 7.10
N TYR A 92 -6.75 -1.99 6.78
CA TYR A 92 -6.68 -1.17 5.58
C TYR A 92 -5.45 -0.27 5.59
N ILE A 93 -5.19 0.42 6.71
CA ILE A 93 -4.01 1.28 6.87
C ILE A 93 -2.74 0.47 6.67
N THR A 94 -2.65 -0.73 7.26
CA THR A 94 -1.50 -1.61 7.12
C THR A 94 -1.28 -2.03 5.66
N VAL A 95 -2.32 -2.49 4.95
CA VAL A 95 -2.20 -2.88 3.53
C VAL A 95 -1.79 -1.69 2.66
N MET A 96 -2.39 -0.51 2.87
CA MET A 96 -2.05 0.70 2.13
C MET A 96 -0.60 1.13 2.37
N LEU A 97 -0.14 1.06 3.63
CA LEU A 97 1.22 1.42 4.01
C LEU A 97 2.24 0.46 3.40
N PHE A 98 1.99 -0.86 3.47
CA PHE A 98 2.83 -1.83 2.78
C PHE A 98 2.87 -1.55 1.29
N SER A 99 1.72 -1.27 0.67
CA SER A 99 1.66 -0.94 -0.75
C SER A 99 2.53 0.27 -1.11
N ALA A 100 2.53 1.33 -0.30
CA ALA A 100 3.39 2.51 -0.52
C ALA A 100 4.89 2.19 -0.41
N VAL A 101 5.28 1.40 0.59
CA VAL A 101 6.69 0.98 0.79
C VAL A 101 7.15 0.07 -0.34
N PHE A 102 6.34 -0.91 -0.73
CA PHE A 102 6.67 -1.82 -1.82
C PHE A 102 6.67 -1.10 -3.17
N THR A 103 5.80 -0.11 -3.40
CA THR A 103 5.87 0.75 -4.59
C THR A 103 7.20 1.52 -4.64
N THR A 104 7.68 2.01 -3.49
CA THR A 104 8.98 2.69 -3.39
C THR A 104 10.12 1.75 -3.80
N LEU A 105 10.07 0.49 -3.33
CA LEU A 105 11.03 -0.54 -3.71
C LEU A 105 10.89 -0.94 -5.20
N GLY A 106 9.66 -1.04 -5.71
CA GLY A 106 9.35 -1.35 -7.11
C GLY A 106 9.94 -0.31 -8.05
N VAL A 107 9.77 0.99 -7.77
CA VAL A 107 10.38 2.07 -8.55
C VAL A 107 11.90 1.99 -8.54
N TYR A 108 12.52 1.69 -7.39
CA TYR A 108 13.96 1.45 -7.32
C TYR A 108 14.38 0.28 -8.23
N ARG A 109 13.71 -0.87 -8.11
CA ARG A 109 14.02 -2.09 -8.89
C ARG A 109 13.81 -1.87 -10.39
N PHE A 110 12.75 -1.18 -10.77
CA PHE A 110 12.48 -0.83 -12.16
C PHE A 110 13.53 0.14 -12.70
N SER A 111 13.88 1.17 -11.94
CA SER A 111 14.93 2.14 -12.33
C SER A 111 16.28 1.46 -12.53
N ARG A 112 16.61 0.44 -11.72
CA ARG A 112 17.84 -0.35 -11.85
C ARG A 112 17.97 -1.12 -13.16
N LEU A 113 16.90 -1.29 -13.94
CA LEU A 113 16.95 -1.87 -15.29
C LEU A 113 17.56 -0.90 -16.31
N TRP A 114 17.44 0.41 -16.05
CA TRP A 114 17.79 1.46 -17.00
C TRP A 114 19.01 2.27 -16.58
N VAL A 115 19.22 2.44 -15.27
CA VAL A 115 20.27 3.30 -14.72
C VAL A 115 21.05 2.63 -13.59
N ALA A 116 22.23 3.18 -13.31
CA ALA A 116 23.09 2.74 -12.22
C ALA A 116 22.43 2.90 -10.84
N HIS A 117 23.03 2.28 -9.83
CA HIS A 117 22.49 2.24 -8.46
C HIS A 117 22.18 3.63 -7.87
N ARG A 118 23.08 4.62 -8.00
CA ARG A 118 22.88 5.95 -7.41
C ARG A 118 21.67 6.69 -8.00
N PRO A 119 21.55 6.87 -9.34
CA PRO A 119 20.36 7.47 -9.94
C PRO A 119 19.06 6.71 -9.60
N ALA A 120 19.08 5.37 -9.59
CA ALA A 120 17.92 4.57 -9.20
C ALA A 120 17.49 4.85 -7.75
N SER A 121 18.45 5.03 -6.84
CA SER A 121 18.17 5.40 -5.45
C SER A 121 17.56 6.80 -5.31
N TYR A 122 17.91 7.75 -6.19
CA TYR A 122 17.25 9.06 -6.22
C TYR A 122 15.80 8.97 -6.71
N ALA A 123 15.52 8.14 -7.71
CA ALA A 123 14.14 7.87 -8.13
C ALA A 123 13.29 7.30 -6.98
N ALA A 124 13.87 6.41 -6.18
CA ALA A 124 13.23 5.87 -4.98
C ALA A 124 12.91 6.96 -3.94
N LEU A 125 13.80 7.94 -3.74
CA LEU A 125 13.53 9.05 -2.82
C LEU A 125 12.43 9.98 -3.34
N LEU A 126 12.41 10.24 -4.66
CA LEU A 126 11.43 11.12 -5.28
C LEU A 126 10.02 10.53 -5.27
N VAL A 127 9.88 9.21 -5.43
CA VAL A 127 8.55 8.58 -5.43
C VAL A 127 7.82 8.69 -4.09
N VAL A 128 8.55 8.75 -2.97
CA VAL A 128 7.98 8.94 -1.62
C VAL A 128 7.13 10.21 -1.54
N PHE A 129 7.56 11.28 -2.21
CA PHE A 129 6.88 12.57 -2.21
C PHE A 129 6.15 12.85 -3.53
N SER A 130 5.96 11.82 -4.35
CA SER A 130 5.26 11.97 -5.61
C SER A 130 3.79 12.28 -5.36
N THR A 131 3.28 13.30 -6.04
CA THR A 131 1.88 13.71 -5.94
C THR A 131 0.94 12.60 -6.38
N SER A 132 1.31 11.79 -7.37
CA SER A 132 0.46 10.68 -7.84
C SER A 132 0.33 9.57 -6.79
N VAL A 133 1.40 9.26 -6.07
CA VAL A 133 1.37 8.28 -4.97
C VAL A 133 0.56 8.84 -3.80
N ALA A 134 0.76 10.11 -3.46
CA ALA A 134 0.01 10.76 -2.40
C ALA A 134 -1.49 10.87 -2.74
N GLU A 135 -1.85 11.16 -3.98
CA GLU A 135 -3.24 11.21 -4.45
C GLU A 135 -3.92 9.85 -4.31
N VAL A 136 -3.28 8.77 -4.78
CA VAL A 136 -3.85 7.42 -4.67
C VAL A 136 -4.04 7.00 -3.21
N ALA A 137 -3.07 7.29 -2.34
CA ALA A 137 -3.13 6.86 -0.94
C ALA A 137 -4.01 7.75 -0.04
N HIS A 138 -4.01 9.07 -0.25
CA HIS A 138 -4.57 10.04 0.70
C HIS A 138 -5.70 10.91 0.13
N VAL A 139 -6.01 10.81 -1.16
CA VAL A 139 -7.17 11.50 -1.78
C VAL A 139 -8.18 10.48 -2.29
N LEU A 140 -7.74 9.53 -3.12
CA LEU A 140 -8.60 8.52 -3.70
C LEU A 140 -8.85 7.36 -2.73
N GLY A 141 -7.84 6.90 -2.00
CA GLY A 141 -7.96 5.73 -1.12
C GLY A 141 -8.06 4.40 -1.89
N SER A 142 -7.62 4.37 -3.16
CA SER A 142 -7.74 3.22 -4.06
C SER A 142 -6.72 2.12 -3.75
N CYS A 143 -6.95 1.39 -2.66
CA CYS A 143 -6.03 0.37 -2.14
C CYS A 143 -5.66 -0.74 -3.16
N PRO A 144 -6.56 -1.23 -4.04
CA PRO A 144 -6.20 -2.21 -5.07
C PRO A 144 -5.21 -1.71 -6.11
N ARG A 145 -5.26 -0.41 -6.44
CA ARG A 145 -4.31 0.20 -7.39
C ARG A 145 -2.92 0.28 -6.76
N SER A 146 -2.84 0.73 -5.51
CA SER A 146 -1.57 0.78 -4.76
C SER A 146 -0.94 -0.60 -4.61
N LEU A 147 -1.75 -1.63 -4.32
CA LEU A 147 -1.25 -2.99 -4.17
C LEU A 147 -0.77 -3.57 -5.52
N CYS A 148 -1.43 -3.23 -6.62
CA CYS A 148 -0.96 -3.60 -7.96
C CYS A 148 0.44 -3.03 -8.24
N TRP A 149 0.68 -1.75 -7.94
CA TRP A 149 2.00 -1.12 -8.10
C TRP A 149 3.08 -1.69 -7.19
N ALA A 150 2.70 -2.17 -6.02
CA ALA A 150 3.60 -2.85 -5.09
C ALA A 150 4.10 -4.21 -5.60
N LEU A 151 3.34 -4.87 -6.48
CA LEU A 151 3.59 -6.24 -6.93
C LEU A 151 4.22 -6.35 -8.33
N CYS A 152 4.35 -5.23 -9.06
CA CYS A 152 5.06 -5.14 -10.35
C CYS A 152 6.52 -4.74 -10.15
#